data_AF-A0A6G2CMF1-F1
#
_entry.id   AF-A0A6G2CMF1-F1
#
_cell.length_a   1.000
_cell.length_b   1.000
_cell.length_c   1.000
_cell.angle_alpha   90.00
_cell.angle_beta   90.00
_cell.angle_gamma   90.00
#
_symmetry.space_group_name_H-M   'P 1'
#
loop_
_entity.id
_entity.type
_entity.pdbx_description
1 polymer ?
#
loop_
_entity_poly.entity_id
_entity_poly.type
_entity_poly.pdbx_seq_one_letter_code
_entity_poly.pdbx_strand_id
1 'polypeptide(L)'
;MQLPVTIIKTKHIVRDKQCKHLYPDMLQAMIKNKTSVKIKDVVVAFVAWDKDNSPVKIKESIDFGDGAYIKTVNYTDINLIPGGIFKGQRGLEIDESCEINTFKSIVLSYTNYKEETWINPQFEKFCSLYEGKQLN
;
A
#
# COMPACT_ATOMS: atom_id res chain seq x y z
N MET A 1 7.57 16.24 12.85
CA MET A 1 6.61 16.67 11.81
C MET A 1 5.53 15.60 11.70
N GLN A 2 4.25 15.95 11.76
CA GLN A 2 3.15 14.99 11.60
C GLN A 2 2.76 14.91 10.13
N LEU A 3 2.66 13.71 9.57
CA LEU A 3 2.25 13.53 8.17
C LEU A 3 0.73 13.82 8.01
N PRO A 4 0.32 14.55 6.96
CA PRO A 4 -1.07 14.97 6.73
C PRO A 4 -2.01 13.80 6.44
N VAL A 5 -1.48 12.73 5.83
CA VAL A 5 -2.20 11.50 5.56
C VAL A 5 -1.31 10.34 6.00
N THR A 6 -1.88 9.41 6.75
CA THR A 6 -1.11 8.30 7.34
C THR A 6 -1.84 6.99 7.23
N ILE A 7 -1.07 5.91 7.10
CA ILE A 7 -1.58 4.56 7.30
C ILE A 7 -1.64 4.30 8.80
N ILE A 8 -2.80 3.87 9.28
CA ILE A 8 -3.04 3.58 10.70
C ILE A 8 -3.11 2.09 11.00
N LYS A 9 -3.31 1.27 9.97
CA LYS A 9 -3.36 -0.19 10.07
C LYS A 9 -3.15 -0.80 8.68
N THR A 10 -2.48 -1.93 8.65
CA THR A 10 -2.39 -2.79 7.46
C THR A 10 -3.06 -4.14 7.74
N LYS A 11 -3.50 -4.81 6.69
CA LYS A 11 -4.02 -6.19 6.76
C LYS A 11 -3.61 -6.96 5.51
N HIS A 12 -3.16 -8.19 5.72
CA HIS A 12 -3.10 -9.20 4.65
C HIS A 12 -4.46 -9.92 4.65
N ILE A 13 -5.19 -9.84 3.54
CA ILE A 13 -6.50 -10.47 3.37
C ILE A 13 -6.34 -11.68 2.46
N VAL A 14 -6.53 -12.86 3.04
CA VAL A 14 -6.72 -14.09 2.28
C VAL A 14 -8.17 -14.14 1.82
N ARG A 15 -8.43 -14.08 0.51
CA ARG A 15 -9.80 -14.01 -0.03
C ARG A 15 -10.39 -15.40 -0.26
N ASP A 16 -9.59 -16.32 -0.80
CA ASP A 16 -9.94 -17.72 -0.96
C ASP A 16 -8.68 -18.59 -0.79
N LYS A 17 -8.81 -19.75 -0.13
CA LYS A 17 -7.66 -20.64 0.13
C LYS A 17 -7.35 -21.58 -1.03
N GLN A 18 -8.30 -21.82 -1.93
CA GLN A 18 -8.23 -22.81 -2.99
C GLN A 18 -8.20 -22.16 -4.38
N CYS A 19 -8.93 -21.05 -4.57
CA CYS A 19 -9.07 -20.37 -5.86
C CYS A 19 -8.37 -19.00 -5.89
N LYS A 20 -7.08 -18.94 -5.54
CA LYS A 20 -6.32 -17.69 -5.48
C LYS A 20 -6.15 -17.00 -6.84
N HIS A 21 -6.15 -17.73 -7.95
CA HIS A 21 -6.17 -17.12 -9.29
C HIS A 21 -7.40 -16.23 -9.55
N LEU A 22 -8.58 -16.62 -9.04
CA LEU A 22 -9.82 -15.86 -9.21
C LEU A 22 -10.05 -14.86 -8.07
N TYR A 23 -9.54 -15.18 -6.89
CA TYR A 23 -9.67 -14.38 -5.68
C TYR A 23 -8.30 -14.19 -5.03
N PRO A 24 -7.42 -13.39 -5.65
CA PRO A 24 -6.06 -13.19 -5.18
C PRO A 24 -6.03 -12.58 -3.79
N ASP A 25 -5.03 -12.96 -3.01
CA ASP A 25 -4.79 -12.33 -1.72
C ASP A 25 -4.54 -10.83 -1.89
N MET A 26 -4.80 -10.05 -0.85
CA MET A 26 -4.75 -8.60 -0.95
C MET A 26 -4.03 -7.97 0.24
N LEU A 27 -3.06 -7.09 -0.05
CA LEU A 27 -2.46 -6.21 0.94
C LEU A 27 -3.28 -4.93 1.03
N GLN A 28 -3.86 -4.67 2.20
CA GLN A 28 -4.71 -3.50 2.44
C GLN A 28 -4.08 -2.53 3.43
N ALA A 29 -4.33 -1.25 3.21
CA ALA A 29 -3.98 -0.17 4.13
C ALA A 29 -5.22 0.63 4.54
N MET A 30 -5.37 0.91 5.83
CA MET A 30 -6.36 1.84 6.36
C MET A 30 -5.74 3.23 6.44
N ILE A 31 -6.33 4.18 5.71
CA ILE A 31 -5.76 5.51 5.48
C ILE A 31 -6.54 6.53 6.30
N LYS A 32 -5.84 7.32 7.13
CA LYS A 32 -6.41 8.42 7.92
C LYS A 32 -6.05 9.75 7.26
N ASN A 33 -7.07 10.56 6.98
CA ASN A 33 -6.90 11.96 6.63
C ASN A 33 -6.81 12.80 7.91
N LYS A 34 -5.68 13.49 8.11
CA LYS A 34 -5.44 14.41 9.25
C LYS A 34 -5.44 15.88 8.82
N THR A 35 -5.77 16.16 7.55
CA THR A 35 -5.91 17.51 7.02
C THR A 35 -7.31 18.06 7.28
N SER A 36 -7.49 19.36 7.04
CA SER A 36 -8.78 20.04 7.01
C SER A 36 -9.49 19.98 5.66
N VAL A 37 -8.89 19.34 4.64
CA VAL A 37 -9.44 19.27 3.28
C VAL A 37 -9.93 17.86 2.94
N LYS A 38 -10.89 17.76 2.02
CA LYS A 38 -11.36 16.48 1.49
C LYS A 38 -10.35 15.96 0.47
N ILE A 39 -9.97 14.69 0.60
CA ILE A 39 -9.01 14.03 -0.28
C ILE A 39 -9.77 13.18 -1.30
N LYS A 40 -9.38 13.30 -2.57
CA LYS A 40 -9.97 12.58 -3.69
C LYS A 40 -9.24 11.26 -3.89
N ASP A 41 -7.92 11.33 -4.05
CA ASP A 41 -7.07 10.21 -4.40
C ASP A 41 -5.88 10.08 -3.44
N VAL A 42 -5.44 8.84 -3.18
CA VAL A 42 -4.23 8.55 -2.40
C VAL A 42 -3.41 7.47 -3.09
N VAL A 43 -2.09 7.65 -3.15
CA VAL A 43 -1.18 6.59 -3.59
C VAL A 43 -0.49 5.98 -2.38
N VAL A 44 -0.52 4.65 -2.26
CA VAL A 44 0.13 3.92 -1.18
C VAL A 44 1.19 3.00 -1.76
N ALA A 45 2.38 3.02 -1.20
CA ALA A 45 3.46 2.09 -1.52
C ALA A 45 3.52 0.94 -0.50
N PHE A 46 3.86 -0.25 -0.96
CA PHE A 46 4.04 -1.48 -0.20
C PHE A 46 5.43 -2.08 -0.44
N VAL A 47 5.98 -2.69 0.60
CA VAL A 47 7.21 -3.51 0.59
C VAL A 47 6.97 -4.74 1.45
N ALA A 48 7.52 -5.89 1.07
CA ALA A 48 7.20 -7.16 1.69
C ALA A 48 8.42 -8.05 1.91
N TRP A 49 8.27 -9.00 2.83
CA TRP A 49 9.26 -10.00 3.19
C TRP A 49 8.61 -11.35 3.39
N ASP A 50 9.38 -12.40 3.12
CA ASP A 50 9.01 -13.78 3.38
C ASP A 50 9.19 -14.17 4.85
N LYS A 51 8.96 -15.45 5.15
CA LYS A 51 9.09 -16.02 6.51
C LYS A 51 10.52 -15.92 7.09
N ASP A 52 11.52 -15.83 6.21
CA ASP A 52 12.94 -15.77 6.56
C ASP A 52 13.46 -14.32 6.55
N ASN A 53 12.54 -13.35 6.55
CA ASN A 53 12.79 -11.91 6.48
C ASN A 53 13.54 -11.47 5.21
N SER A 54 13.57 -12.30 4.16
CA SER A 54 14.18 -11.93 2.88
C SER A 54 13.22 -11.04 2.08
N PRO A 55 13.72 -10.02 1.37
CA PRO A 55 12.87 -9.11 0.62
C PRO A 55 12.18 -9.83 -0.54
N VAL A 56 10.88 -9.59 -0.70
CA VAL A 56 10.06 -10.19 -1.76
C VAL A 56 9.79 -9.15 -2.84
N LYS A 57 10.02 -9.51 -4.10
CA LYS A 57 9.48 -8.74 -5.23
C LYS A 57 7.98 -9.02 -5.30
N ILE A 58 7.17 -8.01 -5.03
CA ILE A 58 5.72 -8.15 -5.05
C ILE A 58 5.27 -8.14 -6.51
N LYS A 59 4.60 -9.22 -6.92
CA LYS A 59 3.95 -9.36 -8.22
C LYS A 59 2.46 -9.18 -8.04
N GLU A 60 1.83 -8.40 -8.92
CA GLU A 60 0.37 -8.23 -8.89
C GLU A 60 -0.32 -9.43 -9.54
N SER A 61 -1.58 -9.66 -9.16
CA SER A 61 -2.39 -10.77 -9.69
C SER A 61 -2.52 -10.76 -11.22
N ILE A 62 -2.45 -9.58 -11.82
CA ILE A 62 -2.39 -9.37 -13.27
C ILE A 62 -1.12 -8.57 -13.58
N ASP A 63 0.02 -9.25 -13.61
CA ASP A 63 1.33 -8.67 -13.95
C ASP A 63 2.12 -9.64 -14.86
N PHE A 64 2.66 -9.12 -15.97
CA PHE A 64 3.48 -9.88 -16.92
C PHE A 64 4.98 -9.68 -16.68
N GLY A 65 5.36 -8.86 -15.70
CA GLY A 65 6.75 -8.68 -15.27
C GLY A 65 7.15 -9.54 -14.07
N ASP A 66 8.39 -9.35 -13.62
CA ASP A 66 9.00 -10.08 -12.49
C ASP A 66 8.64 -9.50 -11.11
N GLY A 67 7.69 -8.57 -11.05
CA GLY A 67 7.34 -7.82 -9.84
C GLY A 67 8.40 -6.77 -9.43
N ALA A 68 8.17 -6.12 -8.29
CA ALA A 68 9.06 -5.08 -7.76
C ALA A 68 9.11 -5.11 -6.22
N TYR A 69 10.24 -4.71 -5.64
CA TYR A 69 10.36 -4.62 -4.17
C TYR A 69 9.49 -3.52 -3.57
N ILE A 70 9.18 -2.48 -4.35
CA ILE A 70 8.20 -1.46 -4.02
C ILE A 70 7.09 -1.50 -5.06
N LYS A 71 5.85 -1.73 -4.61
CA LYS A 71 4.65 -1.65 -5.45
C LYS A 71 3.70 -0.57 -4.92
N THR A 72 3.12 0.20 -5.83
CA THR A 72 2.18 1.27 -5.48
C THR A 72 0.76 0.92 -5.90
N VAL A 73 -0.22 1.40 -5.13
CA VAL A 73 -1.65 1.27 -5.44
C VAL A 73 -2.28 2.65 -5.41
N ASN A 74 -3.06 2.94 -6.45
CA ASN A 74 -3.87 4.14 -6.55
C ASN A 74 -5.25 3.90 -5.92
N TYR A 75 -5.52 4.57 -4.81
CA TYR A 75 -6.82 4.63 -4.18
C TYR A 75 -7.57 5.83 -4.75
N THR A 76 -8.22 5.64 -5.91
CA THR A 76 -8.93 6.71 -6.63
C THR A 76 -10.34 6.95 -6.12
N ASP A 77 -10.84 8.17 -6.17
CA ASP A 77 -12.23 8.54 -5.82
C ASP A 77 -12.68 8.02 -4.44
N ILE A 78 -11.76 7.96 -3.47
CA ILE A 78 -12.07 7.47 -2.11
C ILE A 78 -12.86 8.48 -1.28
N ASN A 79 -12.96 9.73 -1.75
CA ASN A 79 -13.80 10.78 -1.17
C ASN A 79 -13.57 10.98 0.34
N LEU A 80 -12.30 10.91 0.77
CA LEU A 80 -11.91 10.84 2.18
C LEU A 80 -12.02 12.19 2.89
N ILE A 81 -13.05 12.34 3.73
CA ILE A 81 -13.35 13.57 4.48
C ILE A 81 -12.27 13.93 5.51
N PRO A 82 -12.16 15.20 5.93
CA PRO A 82 -11.31 15.63 7.05
C PRO A 82 -11.53 14.77 8.30
N GLY A 83 -10.46 14.28 8.92
CA GLY A 83 -10.54 13.36 10.05
C GLY A 83 -11.10 11.97 9.71
N GLY A 84 -11.44 11.69 8.46
CA GLY A 84 -11.98 10.41 8.03
C GLY A 84 -10.95 9.28 8.01
N ILE A 85 -11.45 8.04 8.05
CA ILE A 85 -10.64 6.82 7.88
C ILE A 85 -11.22 6.02 6.71
N PHE A 86 -10.40 5.78 5.69
CA PHE A 86 -10.70 4.77 4.68
C PHE A 86 -10.38 3.39 5.26
N LYS A 87 -11.40 2.52 5.38
CA LYS A 87 -11.31 1.23 6.09
C LYS A 87 -11.17 -0.01 5.19
N GLY A 88 -11.06 0.17 3.87
CA GLY A 88 -10.68 -0.88 2.94
C GLY A 88 -11.84 -1.67 2.32
N GLN A 89 -11.93 -1.59 0.99
CA GLN A 89 -12.40 -2.65 0.09
C GLN A 89 -11.43 -2.78 -1.11
N ARG A 90 -10.30 -2.07 -1.08
CA ARG A 90 -9.30 -1.97 -2.14
C ARG A 90 -7.92 -2.15 -1.52
N GLY A 91 -6.97 -2.58 -2.33
CA GLY A 91 -5.60 -2.88 -1.92
C GLY A 91 -4.78 -3.37 -3.09
N LEU A 92 -3.59 -3.89 -2.79
CA LEU A 92 -2.72 -4.53 -3.76
C LEU A 92 -3.12 -6.01 -3.84
N GLU A 93 -3.74 -6.42 -4.94
CA GLU A 93 -3.97 -7.83 -5.22
C GLU A 93 -2.66 -8.47 -5.70
N ILE A 94 -2.24 -9.52 -5.01
CA ILE A 94 -0.95 -10.16 -5.25
C ILE A 94 -1.12 -11.49 -5.97
N ASP A 95 -0.15 -11.81 -6.83
CA ASP A 95 -0.05 -13.12 -7.47
C ASP A 95 0.08 -14.21 -6.40
N GLU A 96 -0.49 -15.38 -6.65
CA GLU A 96 -0.47 -16.49 -5.67
C GLU A 96 0.92 -17.03 -5.37
N SER A 97 1.89 -16.82 -6.26
CA SER A 97 3.30 -17.16 -6.05
C SER A 97 4.00 -16.23 -5.05
N CYS A 98 3.38 -15.10 -4.68
CA CYS A 98 3.94 -14.18 -3.69
C CYS A 98 3.74 -14.72 -2.26
N GLU A 99 4.77 -15.38 -1.72
CA GLU A 99 4.80 -15.81 -0.32
C GLU A 99 5.17 -14.64 0.62
N ILE A 100 4.17 -13.82 0.96
CA ILE A 100 4.35 -12.68 1.88
C ILE A 100 4.00 -13.06 3.31
N ASN A 101 4.99 -13.02 4.19
CA ASN A 101 4.80 -13.22 5.64
C ASN A 101 4.56 -11.90 6.37
N THR A 102 5.32 -10.85 6.03
CA THR A 102 5.21 -9.53 6.63
C THR A 102 5.41 -8.43 5.59
N PHE A 103 4.82 -7.26 5.84
CA PHE A 103 4.90 -6.15 4.91
C PHE A 103 4.75 -4.82 5.63
N LYS A 104 5.30 -3.76 5.01
CA LYS A 104 5.15 -2.37 5.44
C LYS A 104 4.53 -1.57 4.31
N SER A 105 3.96 -0.43 4.68
CA SER A 105 3.39 0.49 3.70
C SER A 105 3.56 1.94 4.14
N ILE A 106 3.50 2.84 3.17
CA ILE A 106 3.57 4.28 3.37
C ILE A 106 2.66 4.98 2.36
N VAL A 107 2.02 6.08 2.78
CA VAL A 107 1.36 6.98 1.83
C VAL A 107 2.45 7.64 0.99
N LEU A 108 2.47 7.43 -0.31
CA LEU A 108 3.38 8.11 -1.22
C LEU A 108 2.91 9.54 -1.49
N SER A 109 1.62 9.71 -1.81
CA SER A 109 1.04 11.00 -2.16
C SER A 109 -0.48 11.03 -1.96
N TYR A 110 -1.06 12.23 -2.00
CA TYR A 110 -2.50 12.42 -2.15
C TYR A 110 -2.81 13.58 -3.10
N THR A 111 -4.02 13.56 -3.66
CA THR A 111 -4.59 14.66 -4.45
C THR A 111 -5.95 15.07 -3.86
N ASN A 112 -6.18 16.36 -3.69
CA ASN A 112 -7.48 16.88 -3.24
C ASN A 112 -8.37 17.30 -4.42
N TYR A 113 -9.59 17.76 -4.14
CA TYR A 113 -10.55 18.18 -5.20
C TYR A 113 -10.21 19.50 -5.89
N LYS A 114 -9.21 20.23 -5.39
CA LYS A 114 -8.63 21.39 -6.08
C LYS A 114 -7.46 20.98 -6.97
N GLU A 115 -7.23 19.67 -7.14
CA GLU A 115 -6.10 19.09 -7.87
C GLU A 115 -4.73 19.47 -7.26
N GLU A 116 -4.71 19.92 -6.00
CA GLU A 116 -3.47 20.14 -5.25
C GLU A 116 -2.93 18.79 -4.77
N THR A 117 -1.65 18.57 -5.01
CA THR A 117 -0.96 17.34 -4.67
C THR A 117 0.00 17.55 -3.50
N TRP A 118 0.13 16.51 -2.68
CA TRP A 118 1.17 16.41 -1.67
C TRP A 118 1.96 15.14 -1.90
N ILE A 119 3.29 15.26 -1.87
CA ILE A 119 4.24 14.15 -1.97
C ILE A 119 4.87 13.94 -0.60
N ASN A 120 4.94 12.69 -0.15
CA ASN A 120 5.46 12.37 1.16
C ASN A 120 6.99 12.54 1.21
N PRO A 121 7.51 13.49 2.02
CA PRO A 121 8.96 13.73 2.11
C PRO A 121 9.73 12.59 2.77
N GLN A 122 9.03 11.60 3.35
CA GLN A 122 9.66 10.42 3.97
C GLN A 122 9.75 9.22 3.02
N PHE A 123 9.24 9.34 1.79
CA PHE A 123 9.20 8.21 0.86
C PHE A 123 10.60 7.73 0.45
N GLU A 124 11.53 8.63 0.10
CA GLU A 124 12.91 8.24 -0.25
C GLU A 124 13.63 7.53 0.89
N LYS A 125 13.40 7.99 2.13
CA LYS A 125 13.94 7.35 3.33
C LYS A 125 13.32 5.96 3.53
N PHE A 126 12.02 5.80 3.28
CA PHE A 126 11.34 4.52 3.35
C PHE A 126 11.93 3.52 2.35
N CYS A 127 12.14 3.92 1.10
CA CYS A 127 12.79 3.08 0.09
C CYS A 127 14.22 2.73 0.52
N SER A 128 15.02 3.71 0.94
CA SER A 128 16.40 3.48 1.38
C SER A 128 16.53 2.45 2.51
N LEU A 129 15.53 2.41 3.41
CA LEU A 129 15.52 1.49 4.55
C LEU A 129 15.03 0.09 4.20
N TYR A 130 14.14 -0.07 3.23
CA TYR A 130 13.37 -1.30 3.06
C TYR A 130 13.42 -1.92 1.66
N GLU A 131 13.65 -1.13 0.61
CA GLU A 131 13.65 -1.63 -0.76
C GLU A 131 14.80 -2.61 -1.00
N GLY A 132 14.45 -3.88 -1.24
CA GLY A 132 15.43 -4.95 -1.46
C GLY A 132 16.34 -5.20 -0.26
N LYS A 133 15.93 -4.81 0.96
CA LYS A 133 16.70 -4.99 2.20
C LYS A 133 16.11 -6.12 3.03
N GLN A 134 16.96 -6.89 3.71
CA GLN A 134 16.51 -7.87 4.70
C GLN A 134 15.83 -7.16 5.88
N LEU A 135 14.76 -7.76 6.42
CA LEU A 135 14.07 -7.21 7.57
C LEU A 135 14.79 -7.63 8.86
N ASN A 136 15.40 -6.66 9.53
CA ASN A 136 15.99 -6.82 10.87
C ASN A 136 14.93 -6.79 11.97
#